data_AF-A0A161M1I2-F1
#
_entry.id   AF-A0A161M1I2-F1
#
_cell.length_a   1.000
_cell.length_b   1.000
_cell.length_c   1.000
_cell.angle_alpha   90.00
_cell.angle_beta   90.00
_cell.angle_gamma   90.00
#
_symmetry.space_group_name_H-M   'P 1'
#
loop_
_entity.id
_entity.type
_entity.pdbx_description
1 polymer ?
#
loop_
_entity_poly.entity_id
_entity_poly.type
_entity_poly.pdbx_seq_one_letter_code
_entity_poly.pdbx_strand_id
1 'polypeptide(L)'
;LLQGLQELKYSPEENTPEDLAKAYKEDGNYHYKLKKYRMAILCYTEGIKQRSNDIELNGQLYNNRAAAHYFLGNYRSCYNDCKCAIRILPLYPKATNRLAQVCLKLGLYEECISNCDILRKHEPENEEILELQEHC
;
A
#
# COMPACT_ATOMS: atom_id res chain seq x y z
N LEU A 1 17.69 22.82 15.84
CA LEU A 1 17.40 21.58 16.61
C LEU A 1 16.50 20.63 15.82
N LEU A 2 15.28 21.01 15.42
CA LEU A 2 14.38 20.11 14.67
C LEU A 2 14.94 19.69 13.29
N GLN A 3 15.53 20.61 12.54
CA GLN A 3 16.14 20.32 11.23
C GLN A 3 17.32 19.34 11.35
N GLY A 4 18.22 19.54 12.32
CA GLY A 4 19.34 18.61 12.55
C GLY A 4 18.91 17.20 12.97
N LEU A 5 17.80 17.05 13.70
CA LEU A 5 17.23 15.73 14.01
C LEU A 5 16.62 15.06 12.77
N GLN A 6 16.02 15.83 11.85
CA GLN A 6 15.54 15.29 10.58
C GLN A 6 16.69 14.91 9.65
N GLU A 7 17.76 15.72 9.59
CA GLU A 7 18.96 15.40 8.82
C GLU A 7 19.60 14.11 9.30
N LEU A 8 19.75 13.93 10.62
CA LEU A 8 20.30 12.69 11.18
C LEU A 8 19.42 11.46 10.88
N LYS A 9 18.08 11.61 11.02
CA LYS A 9 17.11 10.53 10.76
C LYS A 9 17.16 10.04 9.32
N TYR A 10 17.49 10.91 8.36
CA TYR A 10 17.48 10.59 6.93
C TYR A 10 18.87 10.58 6.29
N SER A 11 19.93 10.67 7.10
CA SER A 11 21.30 10.62 6.61
C SER A 11 21.63 9.22 6.07
N PRO A 12 22.01 9.08 4.79
CA PRO A 12 22.45 7.79 4.22
C PRO A 12 23.80 7.32 4.78
N GLU A 13 24.56 8.19 5.43
CA GLU A 13 25.85 7.84 6.06
C GLU A 13 25.62 7.11 7.39
N GLU A 14 24.50 7.39 8.06
CA GLU A 14 24.17 6.89 9.40
C GLU A 14 23.13 5.76 9.38
N ASN A 15 22.45 5.54 8.23
CA ASN A 15 21.33 4.62 8.12
C ASN A 15 21.43 3.73 6.89
N THR A 16 21.04 2.47 7.02
CA THR A 16 20.92 1.57 5.86
C THR A 16 19.71 1.94 4.99
N PRO A 17 19.68 1.51 3.72
CA PRO A 17 18.47 1.65 2.89
C PRO A 17 17.21 1.06 3.53
N GLU A 18 17.35 -0.06 4.25
CA GLU A 18 16.29 -0.71 5.02
C GLU A 18 15.78 0.20 6.16
N ASP A 19 16.69 0.83 6.91
CA ASP A 19 16.33 1.73 8.02
C ASP A 19 15.65 3.00 7.51
N LEU A 20 16.17 3.60 6.43
CA LEU A 20 15.55 4.75 5.77
C LEU A 20 14.15 4.39 5.25
N ALA A 21 14.00 3.24 4.60
CA ALA A 21 12.70 2.77 4.11
C ALA A 21 11.69 2.57 5.25
N LYS A 22 12.13 2.03 6.40
CA LYS A 22 11.29 1.89 7.59
C LYS A 22 10.89 3.24 8.16
N ALA A 23 11.83 4.18 8.31
CA ALA A 23 11.57 5.53 8.80
C ALA A 23 10.56 6.28 7.91
N TYR A 24 10.68 6.17 6.59
CA TYR A 24 9.72 6.72 5.65
C TYR A 24 8.35 6.04 5.72
N LYS A 25 8.29 4.71 5.91
CA LYS A 25 7.04 3.99 6.14
C LYS A 25 6.33 4.50 7.39
N GLU A 26 7.06 4.70 8.49
CA GLU A 26 6.51 5.19 9.75
C GLU A 26 5.94 6.60 9.63
N ASP A 27 6.64 7.50 8.95
CA ASP A 27 6.15 8.86 8.69
C ASP A 27 4.94 8.86 7.75
N GLY A 28 4.96 8.00 6.74
CA GLY A 28 3.80 7.77 5.88
C GLY A 28 2.58 7.28 6.67
N ASN A 29 2.78 6.32 7.58
CA ASN A 29 1.74 5.80 8.46
C ASN A 29 1.21 6.89 9.40
N TYR A 30 2.09 7.74 9.95
CA TYR A 30 1.71 8.86 10.78
C TYR A 30 0.82 9.85 10.01
N HIS A 31 1.24 10.28 8.81
CA HIS A 31 0.43 11.17 7.97
C HIS A 31 -0.89 10.53 7.52
N TYR A 32 -0.88 9.23 7.24
CA TYR A 32 -2.07 8.48 6.87
C TYR A 32 -3.11 8.47 8.00
N LYS A 33 -2.69 8.23 9.25
CA LYS A 33 -3.56 8.30 10.44
C LYS A 33 -4.18 9.69 10.62
N LEU A 34 -3.44 10.74 10.26
CA LEU A 34 -3.93 12.13 10.26
C LEU A 34 -4.77 12.49 9.02
N LYS A 35 -5.11 11.52 8.15
CA LYS A 35 -5.81 11.72 6.87
C LYS A 35 -5.10 12.68 5.91
N LYS A 36 -3.79 12.92 6.11
CA LYS A 36 -2.93 13.73 5.24
C LYS A 36 -2.39 12.86 4.10
N TYR A 37 -3.27 12.32 3.27
CA TYR A 37 -2.93 11.27 2.30
C TYR A 37 -1.87 11.70 1.26
N ARG A 38 -1.85 12.97 0.83
CA ARG A 38 -0.79 13.47 -0.06
C ARG A 38 0.59 13.38 0.57
N MET A 39 0.70 13.74 1.85
CA MET A 39 1.97 13.61 2.59
C MET A 39 2.34 12.14 2.80
N ALA A 40 1.36 11.29 3.12
CA ALA A 40 1.60 9.85 3.23
C ALA A 40 2.17 9.25 1.94
N ILE A 41 1.61 9.63 0.78
CA ILE A 41 2.10 9.19 -0.54
C ILE A 41 3.55 9.61 -0.76
N LEU A 42 3.92 10.86 -0.41
CA LEU A 42 5.30 11.33 -0.54
C LEU A 42 6.24 10.48 0.32
N CYS A 43 5.92 10.29 1.60
CA CYS A 43 6.74 9.46 2.49
C CYS A 43 6.90 8.03 1.98
N TYR A 44 5.80 7.34 1.62
CA TYR A 44 5.92 5.99 1.08
C TYR A 44 6.71 5.93 -0.22
N THR A 45 6.61 6.96 -1.06
CA THR A 45 7.40 7.07 -2.29
C THR A 45 8.89 7.20 -2.00
N GLU A 46 9.29 8.03 -1.03
CA GLU A 46 10.68 8.11 -0.59
C GLU A 46 11.17 6.79 0.03
N GLY A 47 10.32 6.07 0.75
CA GLY A 47 10.62 4.73 1.25
C GLY A 47 10.89 3.72 0.13
N ILE A 48 10.06 3.72 -0.92
CA ILE A 48 10.23 2.83 -2.09
C ILE A 48 11.53 3.15 -2.84
N LYS A 49 11.91 4.43 -2.91
CA LYS A 49 13.16 4.86 -3.58
C LYS A 49 14.42 4.32 -2.91
N GLN A 50 14.38 3.97 -1.64
CA GLN A 50 15.54 3.40 -0.94
C GLN A 50 15.93 2.02 -1.48
N ARG A 51 15.02 1.31 -2.17
CA ARG A 51 15.30 -0.02 -2.75
C ARG A 51 15.87 -1.00 -1.72
N SER A 52 15.28 -0.99 -0.52
CA SER A 52 15.56 -1.95 0.55
C SER A 52 15.52 -3.39 0.03
N ASN A 53 16.37 -4.27 0.54
CA ASN A 53 16.33 -5.70 0.23
C ASN A 53 15.25 -6.45 1.01
N ASP A 54 14.62 -5.80 2.01
CA ASP A 54 13.48 -6.35 2.73
C ASP A 54 12.22 -6.37 1.83
N ILE A 55 11.91 -7.57 1.34
CA ILE A 55 10.78 -7.87 0.44
C ILE A 55 9.44 -7.52 1.11
N GLU A 56 9.28 -7.85 2.39
CA GLU A 56 8.06 -7.58 3.16
C GLU A 56 7.85 -6.09 3.32
N LEU A 57 8.90 -5.34 3.66
CA LEU A 57 8.86 -3.88 3.75
C LEU A 57 8.46 -3.23 2.42
N ASN A 58 9.03 -3.69 1.31
CA ASN A 58 8.69 -3.17 -0.02
C ASN A 58 7.22 -3.43 -0.36
N GLY A 59 6.71 -4.64 -0.13
CA GLY A 59 5.29 -4.96 -0.35
C GLY A 59 4.36 -4.10 0.51
N GLN A 60 4.71 -3.87 1.78
CA GLN A 60 3.97 -2.99 2.68
C GLN A 60 3.95 -1.53 2.20
N LEU A 61 5.09 -1.01 1.72
CA LEU A 61 5.19 0.36 1.21
C LEU A 61 4.26 0.59 0.01
N TYR A 62 4.24 -0.33 -0.96
CA TYR A 62 3.32 -0.25 -2.10
C TYR A 62 1.85 -0.34 -1.65
N ASN A 63 1.50 -1.30 -0.80
CA ASN A 63 0.12 -1.44 -0.30
C ASN A 63 -0.35 -0.22 0.50
N ASN A 64 0.53 0.38 1.31
CA ASN A 64 0.19 1.57 2.09
C ASN A 64 0.04 2.81 1.20
N ARG A 65 0.87 2.94 0.16
CA ARG A 65 0.72 4.00 -0.84
C ARG A 65 -0.56 3.81 -1.67
N ALA A 66 -0.91 2.58 -2.03
CA ALA A 66 -2.18 2.26 -2.68
C ALA A 66 -3.36 2.72 -1.83
N ALA A 67 -3.34 2.44 -0.51
CA ALA A 67 -4.37 2.90 0.41
C ALA A 67 -4.53 4.43 0.39
N ALA A 68 -3.43 5.16 0.45
CA ALA A 68 -3.46 6.63 0.40
C ALA A 68 -3.97 7.15 -0.95
N HIS A 69 -3.62 6.51 -2.07
CA HIS A 69 -4.16 6.83 -3.39
C HIS A 69 -5.68 6.57 -3.46
N TYR A 70 -6.16 5.47 -2.90
CA TYR A 70 -7.58 5.13 -2.86
C TYR A 70 -8.41 6.22 -2.18
N PHE A 71 -7.99 6.69 -1.01
CA PHE A 71 -8.70 7.75 -0.27
C PHE A 71 -8.68 9.12 -0.96
N LEU A 72 -7.74 9.36 -1.88
CA LEU A 72 -7.73 10.56 -2.72
C LEU A 72 -8.52 10.39 -4.03
N GLY A 73 -9.11 9.23 -4.30
CA GLY A 73 -9.78 8.94 -5.57
C GLY A 73 -8.82 8.64 -6.73
N ASN A 74 -7.52 8.47 -6.45
CA ASN A 74 -6.49 8.18 -7.44
C ASN A 74 -6.50 6.68 -7.79
N TYR A 75 -7.63 6.18 -8.29
CA TYR A 75 -7.89 4.74 -8.41
C TYR A 75 -6.93 4.01 -9.34
N ARG A 76 -6.47 4.64 -10.43
CA ARG A 76 -5.49 4.02 -11.35
C ARG A 76 -4.12 3.84 -10.69
N SER A 77 -3.66 4.82 -9.91
CA SER A 77 -2.44 4.70 -9.11
C SER A 77 -2.57 3.63 -8.02
N CYS A 78 -3.72 3.60 -7.33
CA CYS A 78 -4.01 2.56 -6.34
C CYS A 78 -3.96 1.15 -6.96
N TYR A 79 -4.59 0.95 -8.13
CA TYR A 79 -4.56 -0.32 -8.85
C TYR A 79 -3.13 -0.78 -9.15
N ASN A 80 -2.32 0.10 -9.71
CA ASN A 80 -0.93 -0.22 -10.05
C ASN A 80 -0.10 -0.56 -8.81
N ASP A 81 -0.26 0.20 -7.72
CA ASP A 81 0.45 -0.07 -6.46
C ASP A 81 0.00 -1.40 -5.83
N CYS A 82 -1.29 -1.74 -5.87
CA CYS A 82 -1.78 -3.05 -5.43
C CYS A 82 -1.17 -4.19 -6.24
N LYS A 83 -1.12 -4.08 -7.58
CA LYS A 83 -0.50 -5.08 -8.46
C LYS A 83 1.00 -5.23 -8.16
N CYS A 84 1.70 -4.13 -7.90
CA CYS A 84 3.10 -4.16 -7.47
C CYS A 84 3.27 -4.88 -6.13
N ALA A 85 2.42 -4.57 -5.13
CA ALA A 85 2.47 -5.20 -3.82
C ALA A 85 2.23 -6.72 -3.92
N ILE A 86 1.23 -7.17 -4.69
CA ILE A 86 0.92 -8.60 -4.90
C ILE A 86 2.02 -9.33 -5.66
N ARG A 87 2.72 -8.64 -6.58
CA ARG A 87 3.87 -9.22 -7.29
C ARG A 87 5.06 -9.43 -6.36
N ILE A 88 5.28 -8.53 -5.40
CA ILE A 88 6.38 -8.62 -4.42
C ILE A 88 6.05 -9.65 -3.34
N LEU A 89 4.81 -9.61 -2.84
CA LEU A 89 4.28 -10.52 -1.84
C LEU A 89 3.11 -11.32 -2.45
N PRO A 90 3.39 -12.47 -3.08
CA PRO A 90 2.34 -13.37 -3.52
C PRO A 90 1.42 -13.71 -2.34
N LEU A 91 0.10 -13.69 -2.57
CA LEU A 91 -0.91 -13.94 -1.54
C LEU A 91 -0.99 -12.89 -0.43
N TYR A 92 -0.72 -11.60 -0.72
CA TYR A 92 -0.89 -10.53 0.27
C TYR A 92 -2.36 -10.08 0.39
N PRO A 93 -3.14 -10.54 1.40
CA PRO A 93 -4.61 -10.41 1.35
C PRO A 93 -5.08 -8.96 1.44
N LYS A 94 -4.34 -8.12 2.18
CA LYS A 94 -4.62 -6.67 2.29
C LYS A 94 -4.54 -5.96 0.94
N ALA A 95 -3.55 -6.31 0.11
CA ALA A 95 -3.39 -5.72 -1.21
C ALA A 95 -4.39 -6.30 -2.21
N THR A 96 -4.68 -7.59 -2.15
CA THR A 96 -5.70 -8.26 -2.97
C THR A 96 -7.11 -7.73 -2.70
N ASN A 97 -7.50 -7.55 -1.43
CA ASN A 97 -8.78 -6.96 -1.06
C ASN A 97 -8.89 -5.51 -1.57
N ARG A 98 -7.84 -4.70 -1.41
CA ARG A 98 -7.80 -3.35 -1.96
C ARG A 98 -7.85 -3.33 -3.49
N LEU A 99 -7.22 -4.31 -4.15
CA LEU A 99 -7.28 -4.48 -5.60
C LEU A 99 -8.72 -4.75 -6.05
N ALA A 100 -9.44 -5.66 -5.40
CA ALA A 100 -10.85 -5.92 -5.70
C ALA A 100 -11.71 -4.65 -5.54
N GLN A 101 -11.55 -3.94 -4.41
CA GLN A 101 -12.27 -2.69 -4.16
C GLN A 101 -11.99 -1.62 -5.22
N VAL A 102 -10.73 -1.44 -5.61
CA VAL A 102 -10.40 -0.45 -6.63
C VAL A 102 -10.87 -0.90 -8.00
N CYS A 103 -10.80 -2.18 -8.36
CA CYS A 103 -11.36 -2.71 -9.60
C CYS A 103 -12.85 -2.36 -9.74
N LEU A 104 -13.64 -2.52 -8.67
CA LEU A 104 -15.03 -2.06 -8.64
C LEU A 104 -15.15 -0.56 -8.96
N LYS A 105 -14.35 0.31 -8.31
CA LYS A 105 -14.35 1.76 -8.60
C LYS A 105 -13.91 2.11 -10.02
N LEU A 106 -13.17 1.22 -10.67
CA LEU A 106 -12.69 1.38 -12.04
C LEU A 106 -13.67 0.83 -13.09
N GLY A 107 -14.68 0.05 -12.68
CA GLY A 107 -15.56 -0.72 -13.58
C GLY A 107 -14.90 -1.99 -14.12
N LEU A 108 -13.83 -2.48 -13.48
CA LEU A 108 -13.10 -3.69 -13.86
C LEU A 108 -13.70 -4.91 -13.14
N TYR A 109 -14.93 -5.20 -13.50
CA TYR A 109 -15.82 -6.19 -12.87
C TYR A 109 -15.26 -7.61 -12.82
N GLU A 110 -14.76 -8.13 -13.95
CA GLU A 110 -14.15 -9.46 -14.02
C GLU A 110 -12.93 -9.60 -13.09
N GLU A 111 -12.06 -8.58 -13.06
CA GLU A 111 -10.91 -8.56 -12.16
C GLU A 111 -11.33 -8.44 -10.70
N CYS A 112 -12.39 -7.69 -10.38
CA CYS A 112 -12.93 -7.66 -9.03
C CYS A 112 -13.34 -9.06 -8.57
N ILE A 113 -14.22 -9.73 -9.34
CA ILE A 113 -14.73 -11.07 -9.03
C ILE A 113 -13.57 -12.06 -8.84
N SER A 114 -12.60 -12.05 -9.76
CA SER A 114 -11.43 -12.94 -9.67
C SER A 114 -10.62 -12.72 -8.39
N ASN A 115 -10.43 -11.46 -7.96
CA ASN A 115 -9.73 -11.17 -6.71
C ASN A 115 -10.56 -11.54 -5.47
N CYS A 116 -11.88 -11.38 -5.50
CA CYS A 116 -12.78 -11.86 -4.44
C CYS A 116 -12.70 -13.39 -4.30
N ASP A 117 -12.70 -14.13 -5.41
CA ASP A 117 -12.59 -15.59 -5.40
C ASP A 117 -11.24 -16.05 -4.81
N ILE A 118 -10.15 -15.34 -5.09
CA ILE A 118 -8.84 -15.61 -4.48
C ILE A 118 -8.90 -15.45 -2.96
N LEU A 119 -9.52 -14.38 -2.47
CA LEU A 119 -9.64 -14.13 -1.03
C LEU A 119 -10.53 -15.17 -0.34
N ARG A 120 -11.65 -15.55 -0.96
CA ARG A 120 -12.60 -16.53 -0.41
C ARG A 120 -12.03 -17.93 -0.25
N LYS A 121 -10.97 -18.30 -1.00
CA LYS A 121 -10.26 -19.56 -0.76
C LYS A 121 -9.64 -19.66 0.63
N HIS A 122 -9.32 -18.51 1.24
CA HIS A 122 -8.73 -18.44 2.57
C HIS A 122 -9.73 -17.96 3.64
N GLU A 123 -10.66 -17.09 3.25
CA GLU A 123 -11.67 -16.50 4.13
C GLU A 123 -13.08 -16.63 3.50
N PRO A 124 -13.65 -17.85 3.45
CA PRO A 124 -14.89 -18.11 2.71
C PRO A 124 -16.13 -17.43 3.29
N GLU A 125 -16.12 -17.12 4.59
CA GLU A 125 -17.24 -16.53 5.34
C GLU A 125 -17.07 -15.03 5.60
N ASN A 126 -16.10 -14.37 4.96
CA ASN A 126 -15.89 -12.94 5.13
C ASN A 126 -17.00 -12.14 4.42
N GLU A 127 -17.92 -11.57 5.20
CA GLU A 127 -19.08 -10.82 4.72
C GLU A 127 -18.68 -9.62 3.83
N GLU A 128 -17.58 -8.92 4.13
CA GLU A 128 -17.14 -7.77 3.33
C GLU A 128 -16.74 -8.19 1.91
N ILE A 129 -16.15 -9.38 1.75
CA ILE A 129 -15.76 -9.90 0.44
C ILE A 129 -16.99 -10.36 -0.36
N LEU A 130 -17.97 -10.97 0.31
CA LEU A 130 -19.24 -11.36 -0.31
C LEU A 130 -20.01 -10.14 -0.80
N GLU A 131 -20.18 -9.14 0.05
CA GLU A 131 -20.83 -7.87 -0.30
C GLU A 131 -20.11 -7.20 -1.48
N LEU A 132 -18.77 -7.15 -1.45
CA LEU A 132 -18.00 -6.58 -2.56
C LEU A 132 -18.27 -7.33 -3.88
N GLN A 133 -18.31 -8.66 -3.84
CA GLN A 133 -18.54 -9.50 -5.03
C GLN A 133 -19.95 -9.31 -5.61
N GLU A 134 -20.97 -9.07 -4.78
CA GLU A 134 -22.35 -8.79 -5.22
C GLU A 134 -22.46 -7.46 -5.98
N HIS A 135 -21.58 -6.50 -5.70
CA HIS A 135 -21.59 -5.18 -6.34
C HIS A 135 -20.74 -5.10 -7.62
N CYS A 136 -20.06 -6.18 -8.02
CA CYS A 136 -19.06 -6.17 -9.08
C CYS A 136 -19.57 -6.41 -10.52
#